data_AF-A0A7W0G3L1-F1
#
_entry.id   AF-A0A7W0G3L1-F1
#
_cell.length_a   1.000
_cell.length_b   1.000
_cell.length_c   1.000
_cell.angle_alpha   90.00
_cell.angle_beta   90.00
_cell.angle_gamma   90.00
#
_symmetry.space_group_name_H-M   'P 1'
#
loop_
_entity.id
_entity.type
_entity.pdbx_description
1 polymer ?
#
loop_
_entity_poly.entity_id
_entity_poly.type
_entity_poly.pdbx_seq_one_letter_code
_entity_poly.pdbx_strand_id
1 'polypeptide(L)'
;GADHIDIKTEYPKREREYRSGDKWEREDNPATVEYTLSVPRGARLDEINLVNGALEIEGVSGAVNASSVNGRVTARGLTGAVELSVVNGRLEASFDRLNEASSVSLSSVNGPLALIIPSDSNALLKADTIHGSISNDFNLPVREGEYVGRDLEGRLGAGAARVKLSNVNGAITIRRASDNRPLSPSTNLLSETPRRHDADADADREAMRDAAKDERDAAREAAREVREARREAERERVNETREVRREREASQREIEREVERTTRDAERIARDAERTVQRELAREKAGPNRSDAQRRIERESNSIAVQGASRVRVETFDGPVTIHAWDKPEVMYTAIKRAGDDREMKGIKVQAAAAGSEIVVRAEFDKSFAQDYVERGGRVVSFNSGASVEFDVYVPRNSTLFVSSGDGRLRVEGVSGELELRTGDGSIDVAESRGRLVAQTGDGRIRLDNFDGEASARTGDGRITLDGRFSKLSARTGDGTISLSIAEGANATLETDAESVANDGVAVAVDGAADGADKRVRRWRIGGGGELYTLHTGGGQVILRRR
;
A
#
# COMPACT_ATOMS: atom_id res chain seq x y z
N GLY A 1 27.40 -17.99 -19.51
CA GLY A 1 27.33 -17.42 -20.87
C GLY A 1 27.33 -15.92 -20.73
N ALA A 2 28.10 -15.23 -21.56
CA ALA A 2 28.44 -13.81 -21.44
C ALA A 2 27.30 -12.84 -21.88
N ASP A 3 26.03 -13.21 -21.65
CA ASP A 3 24.87 -12.53 -22.25
C ASP A 3 24.04 -11.71 -21.25
N HIS A 4 24.43 -11.67 -19.96
CA HIS A 4 23.84 -10.80 -18.94
C HIS A 4 24.95 -10.17 -18.10
N ILE A 5 24.72 -8.93 -17.67
CA ILE A 5 25.60 -8.17 -16.79
C ILE A 5 24.74 -7.69 -15.62
N ASP A 6 25.14 -8.02 -14.40
CA ASP A 6 24.55 -7.54 -13.16
C ASP A 6 25.60 -6.68 -12.45
N ILE A 7 25.20 -5.47 -12.05
CA ILE A 7 26.06 -4.50 -11.36
C ILE A 7 25.34 -4.09 -10.09
N LYS A 8 25.88 -4.55 -8.96
CA LYS A 8 25.35 -4.23 -7.63
C LYS A 8 26.36 -3.43 -6.84
N THR A 9 25.94 -2.27 -6.34
CA THR A 9 26.71 -1.52 -5.35
C THR A 9 26.45 -2.11 -3.97
N GLU A 10 27.46 -2.75 -3.39
CA GLU A 10 27.38 -3.21 -2.00
C GLU A 10 28.06 -2.19 -1.09
N TYR A 11 27.30 -1.62 -0.16
CA TYR A 11 27.85 -0.80 0.91
C TYR A 11 28.42 -1.72 2.01
N PRO A 12 29.73 -1.67 2.30
CA PRO A 12 30.29 -2.48 3.37
C PRO A 12 29.74 -2.00 4.71
N LYS A 13 28.99 -2.86 5.39
CA LYS A 13 28.62 -2.70 6.80
C LYS A 13 29.86 -2.90 7.67
N ARG A 14 30.76 -1.92 7.72
CA ARG A 14 31.80 -1.89 8.75
C ARG A 14 31.26 -1.09 9.94
N GLU A 15 30.70 -1.81 10.92
CA GLU A 15 30.79 -1.38 12.31
C GLU A 15 32.28 -1.32 12.65
N ARG A 16 32.88 -0.13 12.57
CA ARG A 16 34.15 0.12 13.23
C ARG A 16 33.83 0.61 14.64
N GLU A 17 33.66 -0.32 15.56
CA GLU A 17 33.78 0.00 16.99
C GLU A 17 35.24 0.38 17.27
N TYR A 18 35.47 1.67 17.55
CA TYR A 18 36.67 2.10 18.26
C TYR A 18 36.25 2.68 19.61
N ARG A 19 36.85 2.16 20.68
CA ARG A 19 36.67 2.68 22.02
C ARG A 19 37.64 3.86 22.21
N SER A 20 37.11 5.08 22.28
CA SER A 20 37.86 6.23 22.77
C SER A 20 36.93 7.22 23.49
N GLY A 21 36.76 7.03 24.80
CA GLY A 21 36.11 8.01 25.70
C GLY A 21 34.56 8.07 25.67
N ASP A 22 34.00 8.78 26.65
CA ASP A 22 32.57 8.80 27.04
C ASP A 22 31.61 9.58 26.11
N LYS A 23 31.84 9.57 24.79
CA LYS A 23 30.88 10.15 23.83
C LYS A 23 30.77 9.33 22.55
N TRP A 24 29.54 9.06 22.13
CA TRP A 24 29.19 8.43 20.87
C TRP A 24 29.00 9.50 19.80
N GLU A 25 29.85 9.54 18.77
CA GLU A 25 29.65 10.37 17.57
C GLU A 25 29.31 9.47 16.37
N ARG A 26 28.22 9.80 15.66
CA ARG A 26 27.85 9.20 14.37
C ARG A 26 28.57 9.97 13.27
N GLU A 27 29.41 9.31 12.48
CA GLU A 27 29.87 9.88 11.21
C GLU A 27 28.93 9.46 10.07
N ASP A 28 28.42 10.45 9.33
CA ASP A 28 27.79 10.27 8.02
C ASP A 28 28.85 9.80 7.01
N ASN A 29 28.53 8.75 6.25
CA ASN A 29 29.43 8.20 5.25
C ASN A 29 29.10 8.79 3.85
N PRO A 30 29.96 9.64 3.25
CA PRO A 30 29.65 10.42 2.04
C PRO A 30 29.94 9.67 0.72
N ALA A 31 29.94 8.34 0.73
CA ALA A 31 30.38 7.56 -0.42
C ALA A 31 29.34 7.56 -1.57
N THR A 32 29.71 8.20 -2.69
CA THR A 32 28.94 8.20 -3.94
C THR A 32 29.62 7.30 -4.98
N VAL A 33 28.83 6.57 -5.75
CA VAL A 33 29.30 5.79 -6.91
C VAL A 33 28.54 6.26 -8.14
N GLU A 34 29.28 6.53 -9.21
CA GLU A 34 28.73 6.90 -10.52
C GLU A 34 29.04 5.79 -11.53
N TYR A 35 28.03 5.37 -12.28
CA TYR A 35 28.17 4.35 -13.32
C TYR A 35 27.95 4.97 -14.69
N THR A 36 28.90 4.75 -15.60
CA THR A 36 28.72 5.00 -17.03
C THR A 36 28.78 3.67 -17.75
N LEU A 37 27.63 3.21 -18.24
CA LEU A 37 27.49 1.91 -18.90
C LEU A 37 27.20 2.10 -20.38
N SER A 38 28.01 1.48 -21.24
CA SER A 38 27.75 1.41 -22.68
C SER A 38 27.14 0.06 -23.01
N VAL A 39 25.86 0.06 -23.39
CA VAL A 39 25.10 -1.15 -23.74
C VAL A 39 24.79 -1.19 -25.25
N PRO A 40 24.68 -2.38 -25.86
CA PRO A 40 24.14 -2.50 -27.21
C PRO A 40 22.74 -1.88 -27.30
N ARG A 41 22.39 -1.22 -28.42
CA ARG A 41 21.07 -0.59 -28.57
C ARG A 41 19.90 -1.55 -28.35
N GLY A 42 20.05 -2.80 -28.81
CA GLY A 42 19.05 -3.86 -28.60
C GLY A 42 19.08 -4.52 -27.22
N ALA A 43 19.94 -4.07 -26.29
CA ALA A 43 20.01 -4.65 -24.96
C ALA A 43 18.72 -4.39 -24.19
N ARG A 44 18.28 -5.40 -23.44
CA ARG A 44 17.16 -5.31 -22.52
C ARG A 44 17.69 -4.82 -21.17
N LEU A 45 17.18 -3.71 -20.69
CA LEU A 45 17.47 -3.17 -19.37
C LEU A 45 16.37 -3.66 -18.43
N ASP A 46 16.60 -4.83 -17.83
CA ASP A 46 15.57 -5.57 -17.08
C ASP A 46 15.20 -4.95 -15.75
N GLU A 47 16.18 -4.35 -15.08
CA GLU A 47 16.01 -3.79 -13.75
C GLU A 47 17.12 -2.77 -13.49
N ILE A 48 16.74 -1.50 -13.40
CA ILE A 48 17.61 -0.41 -12.98
C ILE A 48 16.94 0.27 -11.79
N ASN A 49 17.45 0.06 -10.58
CA ASN A 49 16.90 0.63 -9.36
C ASN A 49 17.87 1.64 -8.76
N LEU A 50 17.47 2.91 -8.72
CA LEU A 50 18.26 3.99 -8.12
C LEU A 50 17.52 4.57 -6.91
N VAL A 51 18.21 4.67 -5.78
CA VAL A 51 17.65 5.32 -4.58
C VAL A 51 17.88 6.83 -4.61
N ASN A 52 19.09 7.29 -4.98
CA ASN A 52 19.43 8.71 -5.08
C ASN A 52 20.33 8.94 -6.29
N GLY A 53 19.97 9.90 -7.15
CA GLY A 53 20.82 10.31 -8.28
C GLY A 53 20.05 10.54 -9.57
N ALA A 54 20.74 10.92 -10.64
CA ALA A 54 20.13 11.05 -11.96
C ALA A 54 20.32 9.76 -12.75
N LEU A 55 19.25 9.28 -13.38
CA LEU A 55 19.31 8.21 -14.36
C LEU A 55 19.14 8.82 -15.75
N GLU A 56 20.17 8.64 -16.59
CA GLU A 56 20.14 9.03 -17.99
C GLU A 56 20.26 7.78 -18.87
N ILE A 57 19.24 7.55 -19.70
CA ILE A 57 19.19 6.44 -20.67
C ILE A 57 19.10 7.05 -22.06
N GLU A 58 19.97 6.64 -22.97
CA GLU A 58 19.99 7.19 -24.33
C GLU A 58 20.06 6.09 -25.39
N GLY A 59 19.18 6.14 -26.39
CA GLY A 59 19.26 5.38 -27.63
C GLY A 59 19.03 3.87 -27.50
N VAL A 60 18.24 3.45 -26.50
CA VAL A 60 17.92 2.04 -26.26
C VAL A 60 16.66 1.62 -27.03
N SER A 61 16.80 0.57 -27.84
CA SER A 61 15.72 -0.07 -28.59
C SER A 61 15.13 -1.32 -27.94
N GLY A 62 15.83 -1.91 -26.97
CA GLY A 62 15.29 -3.00 -26.16
C GLY A 62 14.26 -2.52 -25.13
N ALA A 63 13.68 -3.45 -24.37
CA ALA A 63 12.79 -3.09 -23.28
C ALA A 63 13.59 -2.44 -22.13
N VAL A 64 13.01 -1.40 -21.53
CA VAL A 64 13.60 -0.65 -20.42
C VAL A 64 12.66 -0.68 -19.25
N ASN A 65 13.15 -1.20 -18.12
CA ASN A 65 12.49 -1.11 -16.84
C ASN A 65 13.45 -0.41 -15.86
N ALA A 66 13.04 0.76 -15.38
CA ALA A 66 13.84 1.50 -14.42
C ALA A 66 12.97 2.24 -13.39
N SER A 67 13.42 2.18 -12.15
CA SER A 67 12.81 2.88 -11.02
C SER A 67 13.84 3.82 -10.40
N SER A 68 13.38 5.02 -10.03
CA SER A 68 14.17 5.96 -9.25
C SER A 68 13.34 6.52 -8.10
N VAL A 69 13.90 6.48 -6.90
CA VAL A 69 13.27 7.02 -5.70
C VAL A 69 13.41 8.55 -5.72
N ASN A 70 14.63 9.06 -5.50
CA ASN A 70 14.93 10.49 -5.59
C ASN A 70 15.88 10.82 -6.74
N GLY A 71 15.38 11.51 -7.76
CA GLY A 71 16.20 11.72 -8.94
C GLY A 71 15.51 12.27 -10.16
N ARG A 72 16.32 12.68 -11.14
CA ARG A 72 15.82 12.94 -12.50
C ARG A 72 15.98 11.66 -13.30
N VAL A 73 14.88 11.18 -13.87
CA VAL A 73 14.91 10.10 -14.86
C VAL A 73 14.71 10.72 -16.23
N THR A 74 15.76 10.69 -17.05
CA THR A 74 15.72 11.18 -18.43
C THR A 74 16.02 10.01 -19.36
N ALA A 75 15.05 9.63 -20.18
CA ALA A 75 15.20 8.56 -21.15
C ALA A 75 14.95 9.10 -22.55
N ARG A 76 15.95 9.09 -23.42
CA ARG A 76 15.91 9.71 -24.75
C ARG A 76 16.11 8.70 -25.86
N GLY A 77 15.40 8.89 -26.98
CA GLY A 77 15.56 8.08 -28.17
C GLY A 77 15.12 6.62 -27.98
N LEU A 78 14.05 6.42 -27.20
CA LEU A 78 13.50 5.09 -26.93
C LEU A 78 12.68 4.57 -28.11
N THR A 79 12.73 3.26 -28.34
CA THR A 79 11.89 2.60 -29.36
C THR A 79 11.23 1.29 -28.90
N GLY A 80 11.62 0.76 -27.74
CA GLY A 80 11.08 -0.49 -27.16
C GLY A 80 9.93 -0.28 -26.18
N ALA A 81 9.56 -1.34 -25.46
CA ALA A 81 8.66 -1.25 -24.31
C ALA A 81 9.36 -0.56 -23.13
N VAL A 82 8.65 0.30 -22.42
CA VAL A 82 9.25 1.17 -21.41
C VAL A 82 8.35 1.21 -20.19
N GLU A 83 8.93 0.86 -19.05
CA GLU A 83 8.34 1.06 -17.73
C GLU A 83 9.31 1.92 -16.92
N LEU A 84 8.91 3.16 -16.65
CA LEU A 84 9.72 4.10 -15.87
C LEU A 84 8.88 4.62 -14.71
N SER A 85 9.45 4.55 -13.51
CA SER A 85 8.86 5.14 -12.32
C SER A 85 9.84 6.11 -11.66
N VAL A 86 9.31 7.26 -11.22
CA VAL A 86 10.02 8.16 -10.31
C VAL A 86 9.14 8.49 -9.12
N VAL A 87 9.67 8.43 -7.89
CA VAL A 87 8.89 8.86 -6.73
C VAL A 87 8.99 10.37 -6.59
N ASN A 88 10.21 10.90 -6.42
CA ASN A 88 10.46 12.32 -6.28
C ASN A 88 11.43 12.82 -7.36
N GLY A 89 10.90 13.59 -8.30
CA GLY A 89 11.70 14.26 -9.31
C GLY A 89 11.05 14.25 -10.70
N ARG A 90 11.80 14.77 -11.68
CA ARG A 90 11.31 14.90 -13.05
C ARG A 90 11.52 13.60 -13.80
N LEU A 91 10.45 13.09 -14.40
CA LEU A 91 10.50 12.03 -15.38
C LEU A 91 10.28 12.63 -16.77
N GLU A 92 11.27 12.49 -17.64
CA GLU A 92 11.18 12.87 -19.04
C GLU A 92 11.54 11.67 -19.91
N ALA A 93 10.60 11.25 -20.76
CA ALA A 93 10.82 10.17 -21.71
C ALA A 93 10.55 10.67 -23.13
N SER A 94 11.51 10.48 -24.04
CA SER A 94 11.36 10.76 -25.47
C SER A 94 11.50 9.51 -26.31
N PHE A 95 10.59 9.36 -27.26
CA PHE A 95 10.54 8.23 -28.19
C PHE A 95 10.84 8.69 -29.60
N ASP A 96 11.73 7.97 -30.29
CA ASP A 96 11.98 8.17 -31.73
C ASP A 96 10.91 7.47 -32.58
N ARG A 97 10.34 6.39 -32.04
CA ARG A 97 9.28 5.60 -32.64
C ARG A 97 8.49 4.83 -31.57
N LEU A 98 7.17 4.75 -31.75
CA LEU A 98 6.31 3.84 -31.00
C LEU A 98 5.96 2.66 -31.91
N ASN A 99 6.43 1.45 -31.58
CA ASN A 99 6.07 0.25 -32.36
C ASN A 99 4.70 -0.29 -31.94
N GLU A 100 4.02 -1.01 -32.83
CA GLU A 100 2.65 -1.52 -32.64
C GLU A 100 2.45 -2.45 -31.44
N ALA A 101 3.52 -3.03 -30.89
CA ALA A 101 3.48 -3.88 -29.69
C ALA A 101 4.09 -3.20 -28.44
N SER A 102 4.41 -1.91 -28.51
CA SER A 102 5.08 -1.20 -27.41
C SER A 102 4.08 -0.85 -26.32
N SER A 103 4.39 -1.29 -25.10
CA SER A 103 3.75 -0.81 -23.88
C SER A 103 4.64 0.25 -23.26
N VAL A 104 4.09 1.46 -23.06
CA VAL A 104 4.77 2.56 -22.40
C VAL A 104 3.99 2.88 -21.13
N SER A 105 4.63 2.72 -19.99
CA SER A 105 4.09 2.98 -18.66
C SER A 105 5.03 3.95 -17.96
N LEU A 106 4.59 5.19 -17.76
CA LEU A 106 5.37 6.19 -17.03
C LEU A 106 4.58 6.60 -15.78
N SER A 107 5.21 6.45 -14.62
CA SER A 107 4.59 6.77 -13.33
C SER A 107 5.43 7.77 -12.55
N SER A 108 4.79 8.78 -11.97
CA SER A 108 5.41 9.72 -11.05
C SER A 108 4.57 9.90 -9.79
N VAL A 109 5.19 10.10 -8.63
CA VAL A 109 4.45 10.46 -7.41
C VAL A 109 4.50 11.96 -7.18
N ASN A 110 5.68 12.55 -7.11
CA ASN A 110 5.90 13.99 -6.91
C ASN A 110 6.87 14.53 -7.95
N GLY A 111 6.33 15.17 -8.98
CA GLY A 111 7.14 15.82 -10.01
C GLY A 111 6.46 15.90 -11.38
N PRO A 112 7.01 16.72 -12.29
CA PRO A 112 6.49 16.82 -13.64
C PRO A 112 6.86 15.55 -14.42
N LEU A 113 5.85 15.00 -15.09
CA LEU A 113 6.00 13.90 -16.03
C LEU A 113 5.87 14.48 -17.45
N ALA A 114 6.92 14.35 -18.24
CA ALA A 114 6.92 14.76 -19.64
C ALA A 114 7.11 13.55 -20.56
N LEU A 115 6.14 13.32 -21.44
CA LEU A 115 6.24 12.36 -22.52
C LEU A 115 6.42 13.13 -23.84
N ILE A 116 7.46 12.79 -24.60
CA ILE A 116 7.67 13.31 -25.96
C ILE A 116 7.56 12.15 -26.93
N ILE A 117 6.55 12.21 -27.81
CA ILE A 117 6.30 11.17 -28.83
C ILE A 117 6.28 11.78 -30.23
N PRO A 118 6.58 11.00 -31.29
CA PRO A 118 6.53 11.48 -32.67
C PRO A 118 5.16 12.07 -33.05
N SER A 119 5.13 13.06 -33.95
CA SER A 119 3.86 13.69 -34.34
C SER A 119 2.91 12.73 -35.06
N ASP A 120 3.45 11.70 -35.72
CA ASP A 120 2.73 10.64 -36.46
C ASP A 120 2.45 9.38 -35.61
N SER A 121 2.46 9.52 -34.28
CA SER A 121 2.28 8.41 -33.35
C SER A 121 0.93 7.70 -33.49
N ASN A 122 0.94 6.37 -33.40
CA ASN A 122 -0.23 5.51 -33.42
C ASN A 122 -0.41 4.80 -32.07
N ALA A 123 -1.16 5.41 -31.15
CA ALA A 123 -1.20 4.98 -29.76
C ALA A 123 -2.55 5.25 -29.08
N LEU A 124 -2.93 4.37 -28.15
CA LEU A 124 -3.95 4.63 -27.14
C LEU A 124 -3.29 5.34 -25.96
N LEU A 125 -3.69 6.58 -25.70
CA LEU A 125 -3.22 7.41 -24.60
C LEU A 125 -4.20 7.36 -23.45
N LYS A 126 -3.70 6.99 -22.28
CA LYS A 126 -4.38 7.15 -21.00
C LYS A 126 -3.47 7.90 -20.04
N ALA A 127 -3.94 9.01 -19.50
CA ALA A 127 -3.22 9.80 -18.52
C ALA A 127 -4.11 10.17 -17.36
N ASP A 128 -3.65 9.94 -16.14
CA ASP A 128 -4.40 10.21 -14.92
C ASP A 128 -3.50 10.94 -13.90
N THR A 129 -3.99 12.04 -13.31
CA THR A 129 -3.30 12.73 -12.19
C THR A 129 -4.28 13.08 -11.08
N ILE A 130 -3.87 13.03 -9.81
CA ILE A 130 -4.74 13.42 -8.68
C ILE A 130 -4.67 14.94 -8.43
N HIS A 131 -3.45 15.47 -8.26
CA HIS A 131 -3.18 16.89 -8.05
C HIS A 131 -2.19 17.40 -9.10
N GLY A 132 -2.70 18.01 -10.16
CA GLY A 132 -1.88 18.59 -11.22
C GLY A 132 -2.67 18.82 -12.50
N SER A 133 -2.04 19.46 -13.48
CA SER A 133 -2.65 19.68 -14.79
C SER A 133 -2.19 18.61 -15.79
N ILE A 134 -3.11 18.16 -16.64
CA ILE A 134 -2.75 17.39 -17.85
C ILE A 134 -2.77 18.36 -19.02
N SER A 135 -1.70 18.40 -19.81
CA SER A 135 -1.61 19.17 -21.05
C SER A 135 -1.13 18.25 -22.17
N ASN A 136 -1.69 18.41 -23.38
CA ASN A 136 -1.28 17.62 -24.54
C ASN A 136 -1.27 18.46 -25.84
N ASP A 137 -0.31 18.18 -26.71
CA ASP A 137 -0.15 18.82 -28.03
C ASP A 137 -1.02 18.17 -29.13
N PHE A 138 -1.87 17.19 -28.79
CA PHE A 138 -2.67 16.37 -29.72
C PHE A 138 -4.17 16.72 -29.71
N ASN A 139 -4.54 17.85 -29.10
CA ASN A 139 -5.91 18.36 -29.01
C ASN A 139 -6.90 17.37 -28.36
N LEU A 140 -6.45 16.46 -27.51
CA LEU A 140 -7.31 15.58 -26.73
C LEU A 140 -7.93 16.35 -25.55
N PRO A 141 -9.24 16.21 -25.30
CA PRO A 141 -9.87 16.84 -24.15
C PRO A 141 -9.39 16.21 -22.85
N VAL A 142 -9.26 17.03 -21.82
CA VAL A 142 -8.95 16.61 -20.45
C VAL A 142 -10.22 16.77 -19.63
N ARG A 143 -10.63 15.71 -18.93
CA ARG A 143 -11.72 15.77 -17.98
C ARG A 143 -11.18 16.17 -16.61
N GLU A 144 -11.82 17.16 -16.01
CA GLU A 144 -11.59 17.54 -14.61
C GLU A 144 -12.63 16.82 -13.75
N GLY A 145 -12.19 16.14 -12.70
CA GLY A 145 -13.06 15.48 -11.72
C GLY A 145 -13.83 16.49 -10.87
N GLU A 146 -15.02 16.11 -10.40
CA GLU A 146 -15.93 16.98 -9.63
C GLU A 146 -15.37 17.41 -8.26
N TYR A 147 -14.40 16.66 -7.71
CA TYR A 147 -13.80 16.93 -6.40
C TYR A 147 -12.27 16.89 -6.41
N VAL A 148 -11.66 15.90 -7.09
CA VAL A 148 -10.21 15.74 -7.25
C VAL A 148 -9.91 14.94 -8.52
N GLY A 149 -8.72 15.10 -9.06
CA GLY A 149 -8.22 14.33 -10.19
C GLY A 149 -8.55 14.89 -11.56
N ARG A 150 -7.67 14.61 -12.52
CA ARG A 150 -7.85 14.88 -13.94
C ARG A 150 -7.48 13.65 -14.72
N ASP A 151 -8.22 13.39 -15.78
CA ASP A 151 -7.99 12.25 -16.64
C ASP A 151 -8.12 12.62 -18.12
N LEU A 152 -7.36 11.90 -18.93
CA LEU A 152 -7.35 12.00 -20.38
C LEU A 152 -7.33 10.59 -20.92
N GLU A 153 -8.31 10.28 -21.76
CA GLU A 153 -8.35 9.03 -22.51
C GLU A 153 -8.64 9.34 -23.97
N GLY A 154 -7.71 8.96 -24.84
CA GLY A 154 -7.79 9.29 -26.25
C GLY A 154 -6.95 8.39 -27.12
N ARG A 155 -7.34 8.29 -28.39
CA ARG A 155 -6.67 7.45 -29.38
C ARG A 155 -6.04 8.32 -30.45
N LEU A 156 -4.75 8.10 -30.71
CA LEU A 156 -4.00 8.67 -31.83
C LEU A 156 -3.90 7.63 -32.95
N GLY A 157 -4.28 8.01 -34.17
CA GLY A 157 -4.24 7.09 -35.32
C GLY A 157 -5.17 5.89 -35.15
N ALA A 158 -4.64 4.68 -35.33
CA ALA A 158 -5.39 3.43 -35.19
C ALA A 158 -5.47 2.92 -33.73
N GLY A 159 -4.59 3.38 -32.84
CA GLY A 159 -4.46 2.94 -31.45
C GLY A 159 -3.59 1.68 -31.23
N ALA A 160 -2.49 1.51 -31.99
CA ALA A 160 -1.67 0.29 -31.93
C ALA A 160 -0.82 0.17 -30.64
N ALA A 161 -0.03 1.20 -30.30
CA ALA A 161 0.76 1.20 -29.06
C ALA A 161 -0.11 1.58 -27.84
N ARG A 162 0.25 1.12 -26.63
CA ARG A 162 -0.43 1.52 -25.40
C ARG A 162 0.48 2.43 -24.58
N VAL A 163 -0.03 3.60 -24.24
CA VAL A 163 0.69 4.60 -23.46
C VAL A 163 -0.15 4.95 -22.24
N LYS A 164 0.37 4.61 -21.07
CA LYS A 164 -0.23 4.90 -19.77
C LYS A 164 0.69 5.84 -19.00
N LEU A 165 0.13 6.96 -18.57
CA LEU A 165 0.80 7.96 -17.76
C LEU A 165 0.03 8.10 -16.44
N SER A 166 0.74 8.01 -15.32
CA SER A 166 0.10 8.16 -14.01
C SER A 166 0.92 9.11 -13.15
N ASN A 167 0.26 10.10 -12.55
CA ASN A 167 0.88 11.01 -11.61
C ASN A 167 0.02 11.14 -10.34
N VAL A 168 0.63 11.43 -9.19
CA VAL A 168 -0.12 11.75 -7.96
C VAL A 168 -0.12 13.26 -7.75
N ASN A 169 1.05 13.87 -7.67
CA ASN A 169 1.25 15.30 -7.43
C ASN A 169 2.22 15.87 -8.48
N GLY A 170 1.68 16.37 -9.57
CA GLY A 170 2.46 16.99 -10.63
C GLY A 170 1.73 17.07 -11.96
N ALA A 171 2.26 17.93 -12.83
CA ALA A 171 1.73 18.08 -14.17
C ALA A 171 2.15 16.90 -15.07
N ILE A 172 1.23 16.44 -15.89
CA ILE A 172 1.51 15.52 -16.99
C ILE A 172 1.51 16.34 -18.28
N THR A 173 2.62 16.32 -19.01
CA THR A 173 2.76 17.02 -20.28
C THR A 173 3.05 16.01 -21.39
N ILE A 174 2.14 15.91 -22.36
CA ILE A 174 2.30 15.08 -23.56
C ILE A 174 2.66 16.00 -24.72
N ARG A 175 3.90 15.95 -25.17
CA ARG A 175 4.41 16.81 -26.23
C ARG A 175 4.64 16.02 -27.51
N ARG A 176 4.51 16.71 -28.63
CA ARG A 176 4.98 16.18 -29.92
C ARG A 176 6.48 16.44 -30.09
N ALA A 177 7.17 15.52 -30.74
CA ALA A 177 8.53 15.75 -31.20
C ALA A 177 8.54 16.87 -32.26
N SER A 178 9.61 17.67 -32.31
CA SER A 178 9.78 18.69 -33.36
C SER A 178 10.28 18.04 -34.66
N ASP A 179 9.47 17.15 -35.24
CA ASP A 179 9.87 16.19 -36.29
C ASP A 179 9.34 16.51 -37.69
N ASN A 180 8.64 17.65 -37.88
CA ASN A 180 8.00 18.06 -39.15
C ASN A 180 7.07 17.00 -39.77
N ARG A 181 6.61 16.03 -38.99
CA ARG A 181 5.68 14.98 -39.44
C ARG A 181 4.23 15.44 -39.31
N PRO A 182 3.29 14.91 -40.12
CA PRO A 182 1.88 15.22 -39.98
C PRO A 182 1.36 14.78 -38.60
N LEU A 183 0.50 15.60 -37.99
CA LEU A 183 -0.10 15.28 -36.69
C LEU A 183 -1.08 14.12 -36.85
N SER A 184 -0.94 13.10 -36.01
CA SER A 184 -1.88 11.97 -35.96
C SER A 184 -3.31 12.44 -35.63
N PRO A 185 -4.34 11.89 -36.30
CA PRO A 185 -5.72 12.19 -35.96
C PRO A 185 -6.01 11.68 -34.55
N SER A 186 -6.65 12.52 -33.73
CA SER A 186 -7.00 12.19 -32.35
C SER A 186 -8.51 11.93 -32.21
N THR A 187 -8.87 10.88 -31.47
CA THR A 187 -10.25 10.54 -31.11
C THR A 187 -10.38 10.59 -29.60
N ASN A 188 -11.33 11.37 -29.07
CA ASN A 188 -11.67 11.34 -27.65
C ASN A 188 -12.37 10.03 -27.29
N LEU A 189 -11.97 9.39 -26.19
CA LEU A 189 -12.58 8.16 -25.68
C LEU A 189 -13.18 8.32 -24.27
N LEU A 190 -13.17 9.53 -23.70
CA LEU A 190 -13.85 9.81 -22.44
C LEU A 190 -15.37 9.63 -22.60
N SER A 191 -15.97 8.78 -21.78
CA SER A 191 -17.42 8.61 -21.73
C SER A 191 -18.09 9.83 -21.07
N GLU A 192 -19.06 10.44 -21.76
CA GLU A 192 -19.89 11.51 -21.19
C GLU A 192 -20.90 10.90 -20.20
N THR A 193 -20.75 11.23 -18.92
CA THR A 193 -21.83 11.08 -17.93
C THR A 193 -22.52 12.45 -17.81
N PRO A 194 -23.86 12.56 -17.86
CA PRO A 194 -24.52 13.87 -17.93
C PRO A 194 -24.37 14.66 -16.63
N ARG A 195 -23.97 15.93 -16.76
CA ARG A 195 -23.94 16.91 -15.66
C ARG A 195 -25.36 17.36 -15.31
N ARG A 196 -25.71 17.39 -14.01
CA ARG A 196 -26.86 18.17 -13.52
C ARG A 196 -26.43 19.62 -13.36
N HIS A 197 -27.28 20.51 -13.86
CA HIS A 197 -27.08 21.94 -13.99
C HIS A 197 -28.07 22.58 -13.02
N ASP A 198 -27.61 23.20 -11.94
CA ASP A 198 -28.48 24.03 -11.09
C ASP A 198 -27.95 25.47 -11.14
N ALA A 199 -28.65 26.28 -11.91
CA ALA A 199 -28.57 27.73 -11.87
C ALA A 199 -30.00 28.28 -11.72
N ASP A 200 -30.10 29.26 -10.81
CA ASP A 200 -31.13 30.28 -10.61
C ASP A 200 -32.39 29.94 -9.79
N ALA A 201 -32.45 30.50 -8.57
CA ALA A 201 -33.43 31.55 -8.24
C ALA A 201 -33.18 32.15 -6.84
N ASP A 202 -32.66 33.38 -6.81
CA ASP A 202 -32.81 34.33 -5.69
C ASP A 202 -34.27 34.78 -5.57
N ALA A 203 -34.92 34.51 -4.43
CA ALA A 203 -36.03 35.29 -3.87
C ALA A 203 -36.29 34.84 -2.42
N ASP A 204 -36.78 35.76 -1.58
CA ASP A 204 -37.33 35.55 -0.23
C ASP A 204 -36.35 35.56 0.95
N ARG A 205 -35.56 36.64 0.98
CA ARG A 205 -34.80 37.14 2.14
C ARG A 205 -35.67 37.95 3.14
N GLU A 206 -36.99 37.77 3.15
CA GLU A 206 -37.93 38.62 3.91
C GLU A 206 -38.58 37.93 5.13
N ALA A 207 -38.34 36.63 5.35
CA ALA A 207 -38.85 35.89 6.52
C ALA A 207 -38.01 36.06 7.80
N MET A 208 -36.83 36.67 7.72
CA MET A 208 -35.86 36.77 8.84
C MET A 208 -36.13 37.92 9.84
N ARG A 209 -37.12 38.80 9.61
CA ARG A 209 -37.39 39.96 10.48
C ARG A 209 -38.46 39.73 11.56
N ASP A 210 -39.27 38.69 11.45
CA ASP A 210 -40.33 38.40 12.44
C ASP A 210 -39.84 37.51 13.60
N ALA A 211 -38.79 36.71 13.39
CA ALA A 211 -38.22 35.81 14.40
C ALA A 211 -37.62 36.53 15.63
N ALA A 212 -37.24 37.80 15.50
CA ALA A 212 -36.67 38.60 16.59
C ALA A 212 -37.73 39.09 17.60
N LYS A 213 -39.03 38.92 17.31
CA LYS A 213 -40.12 39.24 18.23
C LYS A 213 -40.51 38.02 19.08
N ASP A 214 -40.34 36.81 18.54
CA ASP A 214 -40.60 35.53 19.20
C ASP A 214 -39.61 35.23 20.34
N GLU A 215 -38.39 35.74 20.25
CA GLU A 215 -37.31 35.54 21.23
C GLU A 215 -37.66 36.11 22.63
N ARG A 216 -38.53 37.13 22.69
CA ARG A 216 -38.92 37.78 23.95
C ARG A 216 -40.07 37.06 24.66
N ASP A 217 -40.91 36.35 23.93
CA ASP A 217 -41.98 35.50 24.48
C ASP A 217 -41.43 34.12 24.85
N ALA A 218 -40.43 33.61 24.11
CA ALA A 218 -39.67 32.40 24.43
C ALA A 218 -38.98 32.45 25.81
N ALA A 219 -38.50 33.63 26.25
CA ALA A 219 -37.86 33.76 27.56
C ALA A 219 -38.83 33.61 28.76
N ARG A 220 -40.14 33.90 28.57
CA ARG A 220 -41.17 33.68 29.60
C ARG A 220 -41.65 32.23 29.64
N GLU A 221 -41.63 31.54 28.51
CA GLU A 221 -41.93 30.11 28.39
C GLU A 221 -40.80 29.25 28.99
N ALA A 222 -39.54 29.63 28.74
CA ALA A 222 -38.36 28.97 29.32
C ALA A 222 -38.38 28.89 30.87
N ALA A 223 -38.94 29.89 31.56
CA ALA A 223 -39.07 29.88 33.02
C ALA A 223 -40.17 28.93 33.55
N ARG A 224 -41.14 28.58 32.69
CA ARG A 224 -42.20 27.61 32.98
C ARG A 224 -41.76 26.20 32.62
N GLU A 225 -41.05 26.05 31.50
CA GLU A 225 -40.39 24.83 31.08
C GLU A 225 -39.36 24.34 32.10
N VAL A 226 -38.55 25.20 32.73
CA VAL A 226 -37.59 24.75 33.75
C VAL A 226 -38.27 24.12 34.99
N ARG A 227 -39.51 24.51 35.30
CA ARG A 227 -40.30 23.90 36.39
C ARG A 227 -40.96 22.58 35.99
N GLU A 228 -41.37 22.44 34.74
CA GLU A 228 -41.90 21.19 34.20
C GLU A 228 -40.78 20.20 33.89
N ALA A 229 -39.68 20.63 33.29
CA ALA A 229 -38.44 19.89 33.07
C ALA A 229 -37.85 19.33 34.37
N ARG A 230 -38.05 19.95 35.53
CA ARG A 230 -37.60 19.38 36.82
C ARG A 230 -38.50 18.24 37.33
N ARG A 231 -39.80 18.27 37.03
CA ARG A 231 -40.74 17.17 37.32
C ARG A 231 -40.69 16.07 36.26
N GLU A 232 -40.35 16.44 35.04
CA GLU A 232 -40.14 15.54 33.92
C GLU A 232 -38.79 14.85 34.05
N ALA A 233 -37.70 15.53 34.44
CA ALA A 233 -36.40 14.91 34.75
C ALA A 233 -36.46 13.85 35.88
N GLU A 234 -37.40 13.99 36.82
CA GLU A 234 -37.63 12.99 37.87
C GLU A 234 -38.45 11.78 37.37
N ARG A 235 -39.38 12.01 36.43
CA ARG A 235 -40.09 10.95 35.70
C ARG A 235 -39.23 10.27 34.64
N GLU A 236 -38.34 11.02 33.99
CA GLU A 236 -37.30 10.57 33.06
C GLU A 236 -36.24 9.80 33.81
N ARG A 237 -35.77 10.17 35.01
CA ARG A 237 -34.87 9.27 35.75
C ARG A 237 -35.49 7.91 36.04
N VAL A 238 -36.79 7.87 36.38
CA VAL A 238 -37.51 6.60 36.60
C VAL A 238 -37.80 5.87 35.30
N ASN A 239 -38.07 6.59 34.20
CA ASN A 239 -38.25 6.02 32.87
C ASN A 239 -36.93 5.59 32.23
N GLU A 240 -35.84 6.36 32.28
CA GLU A 240 -34.44 6.01 31.95
C GLU A 240 -34.02 4.77 32.72
N THR A 241 -34.32 4.64 34.02
CA THR A 241 -33.95 3.42 34.75
C THR A 241 -34.74 2.20 34.22
N ARG A 242 -35.97 2.41 33.73
CA ARG A 242 -36.79 1.39 33.05
C ARG A 242 -36.42 1.18 31.58
N GLU A 243 -35.97 2.20 30.88
CA GLU A 243 -35.56 2.21 29.48
C GLU A 243 -34.17 1.67 29.35
N VAL A 244 -33.19 2.08 30.15
CA VAL A 244 -31.88 1.43 30.26
C VAL A 244 -32.03 -0.06 30.61
N ARG A 245 -33.02 -0.43 31.43
CA ARG A 245 -33.34 -1.84 31.69
C ARG A 245 -33.98 -2.53 30.47
N ARG A 246 -34.92 -1.87 29.77
CA ARG A 246 -35.54 -2.38 28.55
C ARG A 246 -34.59 -2.42 27.36
N GLU A 247 -33.65 -1.49 27.26
CA GLU A 247 -32.58 -1.38 26.27
C GLU A 247 -31.48 -2.37 26.60
N ARG A 248 -31.17 -2.64 27.87
CA ARG A 248 -30.31 -3.78 28.22
C ARG A 248 -31.00 -5.10 27.87
N GLU A 249 -32.27 -5.27 28.19
CA GLU A 249 -33.03 -6.47 27.80
C GLU A 249 -33.22 -6.57 26.27
N ALA A 250 -33.37 -5.45 25.56
CA ALA A 250 -33.50 -5.40 24.10
C ALA A 250 -32.15 -5.58 23.39
N SER A 251 -31.08 -4.95 23.87
CA SER A 251 -29.69 -5.14 23.44
C SER A 251 -29.25 -6.57 23.70
N GLN A 252 -29.62 -7.16 24.84
CA GLN A 252 -29.30 -8.55 25.14
C GLN A 252 -30.09 -9.51 24.25
N ARG A 253 -31.35 -9.20 23.92
CA ARG A 253 -32.14 -9.94 22.91
C ARG A 253 -31.65 -9.69 21.48
N GLU A 254 -31.09 -8.53 21.17
CA GLU A 254 -30.54 -8.19 19.87
C GLU A 254 -29.19 -8.86 19.68
N ILE A 255 -28.32 -8.86 20.69
CA ILE A 255 -27.11 -9.67 20.76
C ILE A 255 -27.48 -11.15 20.66
N GLU A 256 -28.51 -11.63 21.35
CA GLU A 256 -28.94 -13.03 21.23
C GLU A 256 -29.49 -13.34 19.83
N ARG A 257 -30.26 -12.43 19.22
CA ARG A 257 -30.71 -12.54 17.82
C ARG A 257 -29.58 -12.40 16.81
N GLU A 258 -28.53 -11.65 17.14
CA GLU A 258 -27.36 -11.43 16.30
C GLU A 258 -26.38 -12.59 16.42
N VAL A 259 -26.24 -13.18 17.60
CA VAL A 259 -25.59 -14.48 17.83
C VAL A 259 -26.38 -15.57 17.12
N GLU A 260 -27.71 -15.58 17.18
CA GLU A 260 -28.53 -16.56 16.48
C GLU A 260 -28.51 -16.32 14.95
N ARG A 261 -28.47 -15.07 14.48
CA ARG A 261 -28.27 -14.73 13.05
C ARG A 261 -26.89 -15.09 12.57
N THR A 262 -25.82 -14.80 13.31
CA THR A 262 -24.44 -15.18 12.97
C THR A 262 -24.25 -16.68 13.06
N THR A 263 -24.92 -17.38 13.98
CA THR A 263 -24.94 -18.84 14.01
C THR A 263 -25.72 -19.40 12.81
N ARG A 264 -26.90 -18.85 12.49
CA ARG A 264 -27.66 -19.26 11.28
C ARG A 264 -26.94 -18.89 9.99
N ASP A 265 -26.19 -17.80 9.96
CA ASP A 265 -25.40 -17.35 8.81
C ASP A 265 -24.11 -18.17 8.70
N ALA A 266 -23.47 -18.54 9.81
CA ALA A 266 -22.38 -19.51 9.82
C ALA A 266 -22.86 -20.90 9.39
N GLU A 267 -24.04 -21.34 9.83
CA GLU A 267 -24.67 -22.57 9.36
C GLU A 267 -25.16 -22.46 7.90
N ARG A 268 -25.57 -21.28 7.43
CA ARG A 268 -25.94 -21.03 6.03
C ARG A 268 -24.71 -21.04 5.15
N ILE A 269 -23.61 -20.42 5.59
CA ILE A 269 -22.29 -20.46 4.94
C ILE A 269 -21.74 -21.88 4.94
N ALA A 270 -21.90 -22.64 6.03
CA ALA A 270 -21.52 -24.05 6.10
C ALA A 270 -22.39 -24.91 5.16
N ARG A 271 -23.71 -24.69 5.14
CA ARG A 271 -24.64 -25.39 4.21
C ARG A 271 -24.44 -24.98 2.76
N ASP A 272 -24.09 -23.74 2.47
CA ASP A 272 -23.77 -23.25 1.13
C ASP A 272 -22.40 -23.73 0.70
N ALA A 273 -21.42 -23.82 1.61
CA ALA A 273 -20.15 -24.50 1.36
C ALA A 273 -20.38 -25.99 1.08
N GLU A 274 -21.21 -26.68 1.86
CA GLU A 274 -21.60 -28.08 1.61
C GLU A 274 -22.40 -28.25 0.30
N ARG A 275 -23.30 -27.33 -0.05
CA ARG A 275 -24.04 -27.35 -1.33
C ARG A 275 -23.16 -27.02 -2.52
N THR A 276 -22.14 -26.19 -2.35
CA THR A 276 -21.14 -25.89 -3.37
C THR A 276 -20.24 -27.11 -3.58
N VAL A 277 -19.82 -27.75 -2.48
CA VAL A 277 -19.11 -29.06 -2.48
C VAL A 277 -19.97 -30.15 -3.16
N GLN A 278 -21.26 -30.26 -2.86
CA GLN A 278 -22.17 -31.22 -3.49
C GLN A 278 -22.46 -30.90 -4.97
N ARG A 279 -22.55 -29.61 -5.35
CA ARG A 279 -22.68 -29.18 -6.76
C ARG A 279 -21.39 -29.40 -7.56
N GLU A 280 -20.23 -29.29 -6.93
CA GLU A 280 -18.93 -29.58 -7.54
C GLU A 280 -18.70 -31.08 -7.68
N LEU A 281 -19.06 -31.89 -6.67
CA LEU A 281 -19.11 -33.36 -6.76
C LEU A 281 -20.10 -33.86 -7.84
N ALA A 282 -21.20 -33.13 -8.08
CA ALA A 282 -22.13 -33.42 -9.17
C ALA A 282 -21.58 -33.01 -10.54
N ARG A 283 -20.74 -31.96 -10.62
CA ARG A 283 -20.01 -31.55 -11.83
C ARG A 283 -18.84 -32.49 -12.14
N GLU A 284 -18.21 -33.08 -11.13
CA GLU A 284 -17.19 -34.13 -11.26
C GLU A 284 -17.72 -35.39 -11.96
N LYS A 285 -19.04 -35.66 -11.85
CA LYS A 285 -19.73 -36.78 -12.54
C LYS A 285 -20.20 -36.45 -13.96
N ALA A 286 -20.22 -35.19 -14.37
CA ALA A 286 -20.62 -34.77 -15.72
C ALA A 286 -19.35 -34.46 -16.54
N GLY A 287 -18.91 -35.43 -17.35
CA GLY A 287 -17.70 -35.34 -18.18
C GLY A 287 -17.64 -34.12 -19.13
N PRO A 288 -16.44 -33.83 -19.69
CA PRO A 288 -16.04 -32.47 -19.99
C PRO A 288 -16.57 -31.95 -21.32
N ASN A 289 -16.91 -30.66 -21.36
CA ASN A 289 -17.03 -29.90 -22.61
C ASN A 289 -15.94 -28.83 -22.68
N ARG A 290 -15.36 -28.69 -23.87
CA ARG A 290 -14.19 -27.86 -24.19
C ARG A 290 -14.52 -26.37 -24.16
N SER A 291 -14.04 -25.62 -23.15
CA SER A 291 -13.53 -24.23 -23.25
C SER A 291 -13.51 -23.50 -21.89
N ASP A 292 -12.64 -23.87 -20.96
CA ASP A 292 -12.29 -23.01 -19.83
C ASP A 292 -10.81 -23.24 -19.46
N ALA A 293 -9.98 -22.22 -19.63
CA ALA A 293 -8.62 -22.20 -19.12
C ALA A 293 -8.66 -22.04 -17.58
N GLN A 294 -9.04 -23.10 -16.88
CA GLN A 294 -9.19 -23.11 -15.43
C GLN A 294 -7.82 -23.20 -14.75
N ARG A 295 -7.40 -22.10 -14.12
CA ARG A 295 -6.35 -22.07 -13.09
C ARG A 295 -6.61 -23.21 -12.10
N ARG A 296 -5.57 -23.98 -11.79
CA ARG A 296 -5.69 -25.11 -10.87
C ARG A 296 -5.52 -24.62 -9.44
N ILE A 297 -6.38 -25.12 -8.55
CA ILE A 297 -6.40 -24.75 -7.13
C ILE A 297 -6.39 -26.04 -6.32
N GLU A 298 -5.45 -26.17 -5.39
CA GLU A 298 -5.40 -27.24 -4.41
C GLU A 298 -5.43 -26.64 -3.01
N ARG A 299 -6.22 -27.21 -2.10
CA ARG A 299 -6.33 -26.76 -0.71
C ARG A 299 -5.86 -27.85 0.23
N GLU A 300 -4.96 -27.48 1.13
CA GLU A 300 -4.47 -28.33 2.21
C GLU A 300 -4.72 -27.63 3.55
N SER A 301 -5.01 -28.36 4.62
CA SER A 301 -5.19 -27.77 5.96
C SER A 301 -4.71 -28.72 7.04
N ASN A 302 -4.10 -28.17 8.08
CA ASN A 302 -3.57 -28.94 9.20
C ASN A 302 -3.65 -28.14 10.50
N SER A 303 -3.67 -28.84 11.64
CA SER A 303 -3.65 -28.26 12.99
C SER A 303 -2.57 -28.91 13.83
N ILE A 304 -1.83 -28.10 14.58
CA ILE A 304 -0.72 -28.52 15.43
C ILE A 304 -0.94 -27.96 16.83
N ALA A 305 -1.14 -28.84 17.81
CA ALA A 305 -1.26 -28.42 19.21
C ALA A 305 0.06 -27.81 19.72
N VAL A 306 -0.03 -26.76 20.54
CA VAL A 306 1.12 -26.08 21.13
C VAL A 306 1.00 -25.97 22.65
N GLN A 307 2.15 -25.97 23.33
CA GLN A 307 2.24 -25.77 24.77
C GLN A 307 2.87 -24.42 25.08
N GLY A 308 2.12 -23.52 25.71
CA GLY A 308 2.61 -22.20 26.10
C GLY A 308 2.74 -21.22 24.93
N ALA A 309 3.69 -20.28 25.04
CA ALA A 309 3.97 -19.32 23.98
C ALA A 309 4.60 -20.01 22.76
N SER A 310 3.92 -19.98 21.62
CA SER A 310 4.38 -20.60 20.39
C SER A 310 5.26 -19.66 19.57
N ARG A 311 6.34 -20.21 18.99
CA ARG A 311 7.13 -19.55 17.96
C ARG A 311 6.70 -20.12 16.60
N VAL A 312 6.08 -19.30 15.77
CA VAL A 312 5.54 -19.72 14.47
C VAL A 312 6.28 -18.99 13.36
N ARG A 313 6.83 -19.74 12.42
CA ARG A 313 7.49 -19.24 11.21
C ARG A 313 6.68 -19.63 9.99
N VAL A 314 6.22 -18.66 9.22
CA VAL A 314 5.45 -18.86 7.99
C VAL A 314 6.23 -18.25 6.83
N GLU A 315 6.60 -19.08 5.86
CA GLU A 315 7.42 -18.66 4.71
C GLU A 315 6.74 -19.10 3.41
N THR A 316 6.54 -18.17 2.48
CA THR A 316 6.07 -18.48 1.12
C THR A 316 6.94 -17.80 0.08
N PHE A 317 7.07 -18.44 -1.09
CA PHE A 317 7.81 -17.87 -2.21
C PHE A 317 7.00 -16.80 -2.96
N ASP A 318 5.67 -16.91 -2.97
CA ASP A 318 4.73 -15.95 -3.51
C ASP A 318 3.32 -16.23 -2.96
N GLY A 319 2.44 -15.23 -2.98
CA GLY A 319 1.07 -15.30 -2.48
C GLY A 319 0.85 -14.70 -1.10
N PRO A 320 -0.39 -14.30 -0.78
CA PRO A 320 -0.71 -13.58 0.45
C PRO A 320 -0.67 -14.51 1.68
N VAL A 321 -0.32 -13.93 2.83
CA VAL A 321 -0.35 -14.60 4.13
C VAL A 321 -1.24 -13.81 5.07
N THR A 322 -2.27 -14.46 5.61
CA THR A 322 -3.17 -13.90 6.63
C THR A 322 -2.99 -14.68 7.92
N ILE A 323 -2.82 -13.96 9.03
CA ILE A 323 -2.66 -14.54 10.37
C ILE A 323 -3.72 -13.98 11.31
N HIS A 324 -4.45 -14.87 11.96
CA HIS A 324 -5.48 -14.58 12.95
C HIS A 324 -5.08 -15.11 14.32
N ALA A 325 -5.20 -14.27 15.34
CA ALA A 325 -5.10 -14.73 16.72
C ALA A 325 -6.42 -15.35 17.21
N TRP A 326 -6.32 -16.46 17.95
CA TRP A 326 -7.47 -17.12 18.58
C TRP A 326 -7.15 -17.65 19.99
N ASP A 327 -8.19 -18.13 20.67
CA ASP A 327 -8.12 -18.58 22.06
C ASP A 327 -7.78 -20.07 22.23
N LYS A 328 -7.45 -20.76 21.13
CA LYS A 328 -7.08 -22.18 21.17
C LYS A 328 -5.57 -22.36 21.31
N PRO A 329 -5.09 -23.35 22.09
CA PRO A 329 -3.67 -23.69 22.21
C PRO A 329 -3.21 -24.57 21.04
N GLU A 330 -3.54 -24.19 19.82
CA GLU A 330 -3.12 -24.89 18.61
C GLU A 330 -2.83 -23.87 17.50
N VAL A 331 -2.00 -24.24 16.55
CA VAL A 331 -1.74 -23.50 15.32
C VAL A 331 -2.40 -24.24 14.18
N MET A 332 -3.36 -23.62 13.51
CA MET A 332 -4.02 -24.18 12.34
C MET A 332 -3.59 -23.39 11.11
N TYR A 333 -3.34 -24.05 9.99
CA TYR A 333 -3.12 -23.37 8.73
C TYR A 333 -3.93 -24.01 7.62
N THR A 334 -4.39 -23.18 6.68
CA THR A 334 -4.86 -23.57 5.36
C THR A 334 -3.86 -23.03 4.33
N ALA A 335 -3.38 -23.89 3.45
CA ALA A 335 -2.58 -23.51 2.29
C ALA A 335 -3.41 -23.70 1.01
N ILE A 336 -3.54 -22.64 0.20
CA ILE A 336 -4.22 -22.67 -1.09
C ILE A 336 -3.16 -22.52 -2.18
N LYS A 337 -2.83 -23.63 -2.84
CA LYS A 337 -1.86 -23.71 -3.94
C LYS A 337 -2.58 -23.29 -5.22
N ARG A 338 -2.01 -22.36 -5.98
CA ARG A 338 -2.53 -21.92 -7.29
C ARG A 338 -1.44 -22.05 -8.33
N ALA A 339 -1.77 -22.54 -9.52
CA ALA A 339 -0.85 -22.58 -10.64
C ALA A 339 -1.56 -22.49 -12.00
N GLY A 340 -0.80 -22.16 -13.05
CA GLY A 340 -1.29 -22.06 -14.42
C GLY A 340 -1.62 -23.42 -15.04
N ASP A 341 -0.87 -24.47 -14.67
CA ASP A 341 -1.08 -25.84 -15.15
C ASP A 341 -0.69 -26.93 -14.12
N ASP A 342 -0.81 -28.21 -14.51
CA ASP A 342 -0.57 -29.39 -13.66
C ASP A 342 0.91 -29.59 -13.39
N ARG A 343 1.75 -29.14 -14.32
CA ARG A 343 3.19 -29.24 -14.20
C ARG A 343 3.62 -28.28 -13.11
N GLU A 344 3.23 -27.01 -13.19
CA GLU A 344 3.50 -26.02 -12.16
C GLU A 344 2.92 -26.45 -10.80
N MET A 345 1.71 -27.01 -10.76
CA MET A 345 1.11 -27.50 -9.51
C MET A 345 1.99 -28.53 -8.78
N LYS A 346 2.64 -29.44 -9.52
CA LYS A 346 3.57 -30.43 -8.94
C LYS A 346 4.87 -29.79 -8.41
N GLY A 347 5.22 -28.60 -8.88
CA GLY A 347 6.36 -27.84 -8.40
C GLY A 347 6.15 -27.21 -7.02
N ILE A 348 4.89 -27.07 -6.57
CA ILE A 348 4.55 -26.45 -5.29
C ILE A 348 4.65 -27.49 -4.17
N LYS A 349 5.52 -27.21 -3.18
CA LYS A 349 5.70 -28.04 -1.99
C LYS A 349 5.35 -27.22 -0.75
N VAL A 350 4.39 -27.70 0.03
CA VAL A 350 4.05 -27.13 1.34
C VAL A 350 4.52 -28.12 2.40
N GLN A 351 5.28 -27.65 3.37
CA GLN A 351 5.82 -28.45 4.45
C GLN A 351 5.50 -27.77 5.78
N ALA A 352 5.07 -28.56 6.76
CA ALA A 352 4.91 -28.12 8.13
C ALA A 352 5.73 -29.03 9.04
N ALA A 353 6.54 -28.41 9.90
CA ALA A 353 7.34 -29.09 10.91
C ALA A 353 7.09 -28.45 12.28
N ALA A 354 6.99 -29.29 13.31
CA ALA A 354 6.87 -28.85 14.69
C ALA A 354 7.99 -29.49 15.53
N ALA A 355 8.76 -28.67 16.23
CA ALA A 355 9.81 -29.09 17.15
C ALA A 355 9.66 -28.34 18.48
N GLY A 356 9.08 -29.01 19.47
CA GLY A 356 8.79 -28.38 20.77
C GLY A 356 7.79 -27.23 20.63
N SER A 357 8.23 -26.00 20.94
CA SER A 357 7.42 -24.78 20.83
C SER A 357 7.59 -24.04 19.50
N GLU A 358 8.44 -24.55 18.59
CA GLU A 358 8.69 -23.96 17.28
C GLU A 358 7.91 -24.70 16.19
N ILE A 359 7.12 -23.95 15.42
CA ILE A 359 6.35 -24.42 14.27
C ILE A 359 6.84 -23.67 13.04
N VAL A 360 7.19 -24.43 12.00
CA VAL A 360 7.60 -23.88 10.70
C VAL A 360 6.63 -24.38 9.65
N VAL A 361 5.95 -23.45 8.98
CA VAL A 361 5.10 -23.70 7.80
C VAL A 361 5.76 -23.02 6.62
N ARG A 362 6.19 -23.80 5.63
CA ARG A 362 6.94 -23.29 4.47
C ARG A 362 6.33 -23.78 3.17
N ALA A 363 6.15 -22.86 2.23
CA ALA A 363 5.90 -23.16 0.83
C ALA A 363 7.15 -22.87 -0.02
N GLU A 364 7.54 -23.83 -0.84
CA GLU A 364 8.62 -23.71 -1.81
C GLU A 364 8.11 -24.07 -3.21
N PHE A 365 8.66 -23.43 -4.24
CA PHE A 365 8.39 -23.75 -5.63
C PHE A 365 9.65 -24.25 -6.32
N ASP A 366 9.57 -25.46 -6.87
CA ASP A 366 10.61 -26.03 -7.71
C ASP A 366 10.55 -25.40 -9.11
N LYS A 367 11.48 -24.47 -9.37
CA LYS A 367 11.52 -23.68 -10.60
C LYS A 367 11.57 -24.52 -11.88
N SER A 368 12.05 -25.78 -11.82
CA SER A 368 12.08 -26.68 -12.98
C SER A 368 10.69 -27.02 -13.54
N PHE A 369 9.64 -26.78 -12.75
CA PHE A 369 8.25 -26.95 -13.14
C PHE A 369 7.62 -25.69 -13.76
N ALA A 370 8.33 -24.56 -13.79
CA ALA A 370 7.87 -23.33 -14.44
C ALA A 370 7.71 -23.50 -15.95
N GLN A 371 6.77 -22.73 -16.54
CA GLN A 371 6.37 -22.88 -17.94
C GLN A 371 7.52 -22.60 -18.92
N ASP A 372 8.31 -21.56 -18.65
CA ASP A 372 9.46 -21.13 -19.46
C ASP A 372 10.81 -21.37 -18.76
N TYR A 373 10.94 -22.47 -18.02
CA TYR A 373 12.20 -22.81 -17.33
C TYR A 373 13.32 -23.09 -18.33
N VAL A 374 14.35 -22.24 -18.32
CA VAL A 374 15.57 -22.41 -19.11
C VAL A 374 16.76 -22.43 -18.15
N GLU A 375 17.48 -23.54 -18.13
CA GLU A 375 18.73 -23.70 -17.39
C GLU A 375 19.90 -23.87 -18.37
N ARG A 376 20.99 -23.12 -18.17
CA ARG A 376 22.23 -23.30 -18.94
C ARG A 376 23.43 -23.36 -18.00
N GLY A 377 24.12 -24.50 -18.00
CA GLY A 377 25.35 -24.68 -17.23
C GLY A 377 25.15 -24.62 -15.72
N GLY A 378 24.06 -25.19 -15.19
CA GLY A 378 23.78 -25.22 -13.75
C GLY A 378 23.18 -23.93 -13.18
N ARG A 379 22.79 -22.97 -14.04
CA ARG A 379 22.16 -21.70 -13.64
C ARG A 379 20.84 -21.51 -14.39
N VAL A 380 19.80 -21.12 -13.64
CA VAL A 380 18.49 -20.75 -14.19
C VAL A 380 18.61 -19.39 -14.89
N VAL A 381 18.31 -19.35 -16.19
CA VAL A 381 18.46 -18.19 -17.09
C VAL A 381 17.13 -17.46 -17.29
N SER A 382 16.02 -18.19 -17.30
CA SER A 382 14.67 -17.64 -17.40
C SER A 382 13.71 -18.62 -16.76
N PHE A 383 12.69 -18.12 -16.09
CA PHE A 383 11.52 -18.88 -15.70
C PHE A 383 10.36 -17.91 -15.58
N ASN A 384 9.19 -18.33 -16.05
CA ASN A 384 7.94 -17.63 -15.83
C ASN A 384 7.01 -18.61 -15.12
N SER A 385 6.45 -18.18 -13.99
CA SER A 385 5.47 -19.00 -13.29
C SER A 385 4.36 -18.17 -12.69
N GLY A 386 3.13 -18.68 -12.82
CA GLY A 386 1.95 -18.17 -12.11
C GLY A 386 1.70 -18.89 -10.79
N ALA A 387 2.66 -19.70 -10.31
CA ALA A 387 2.55 -20.44 -9.07
C ALA A 387 2.49 -19.48 -7.87
N SER A 388 1.56 -19.69 -6.96
CA SER A 388 1.48 -18.95 -5.69
C SER A 388 0.86 -19.82 -4.60
N VAL A 389 1.19 -19.52 -3.35
CA VAL A 389 0.58 -20.17 -2.18
C VAL A 389 0.02 -19.11 -1.25
N GLU A 390 -1.28 -19.15 -1.07
CA GLU A 390 -1.99 -18.34 -0.09
C GLU A 390 -2.07 -19.10 1.22
N PHE A 391 -1.65 -18.46 2.32
CA PHE A 391 -1.74 -19.01 3.67
C PHE A 391 -2.78 -18.27 4.50
N ASP A 392 -3.67 -19.01 5.14
CA ASP A 392 -4.58 -18.55 6.19
C ASP A 392 -4.24 -19.30 7.49
N VAL A 393 -3.70 -18.60 8.48
CA VAL A 393 -3.07 -19.20 9.67
C VAL A 393 -3.72 -18.67 10.94
N TYR A 394 -4.11 -19.56 11.83
CA TYR A 394 -4.64 -19.26 13.15
C TYR A 394 -3.61 -19.63 14.20
N VAL A 395 -3.27 -18.69 15.09
CA VAL A 395 -2.25 -18.85 16.12
C VAL A 395 -2.80 -18.46 17.50
N PRO A 396 -2.33 -19.05 18.61
CA PRO A 396 -2.70 -18.57 19.93
C PRO A 396 -2.35 -17.09 20.10
N ARG A 397 -3.19 -16.35 20.84
CA ARG A 397 -2.99 -14.90 21.01
C ARG A 397 -1.60 -14.51 21.49
N ASN A 398 -0.97 -15.31 22.33
CA ASN A 398 0.40 -15.06 22.80
C ASN A 398 1.42 -15.88 21.98
N SER A 399 1.91 -15.30 20.90
CA SER A 399 2.82 -15.98 19.96
C SER A 399 3.94 -15.07 19.45
N THR A 400 5.11 -15.65 19.24
CA THR A 400 6.20 -15.04 18.46
C THR A 400 6.04 -15.46 16.99
N LEU A 401 5.92 -14.50 16.08
CA LEU A 401 5.67 -14.74 14.66
C LEU A 401 6.82 -14.24 13.79
N PHE A 402 7.26 -15.10 12.87
CA PHE A 402 8.15 -14.76 11.77
C PHE A 402 7.42 -15.03 10.46
N VAL A 403 7.16 -14.01 9.66
CA VAL A 403 6.39 -14.16 8.42
C VAL A 403 7.19 -13.57 7.26
N SER A 404 7.42 -14.38 6.24
CA SER A 404 8.10 -13.95 5.01
C SER A 404 7.32 -14.36 3.78
N SER A 405 7.11 -13.42 2.85
CA SER A 405 6.62 -13.71 1.50
C SER A 405 7.60 -13.13 0.46
N GLY A 406 7.58 -13.66 -0.76
CA GLY A 406 8.16 -12.98 -1.93
C GLY A 406 7.44 -11.66 -2.14
N ASP A 407 6.34 -11.63 -2.87
CA ASP A 407 5.62 -10.36 -3.18
C ASP A 407 4.18 -10.30 -2.63
N GLY A 408 3.83 -11.28 -1.79
CA GLY A 408 2.49 -11.38 -1.23
C GLY A 408 2.20 -10.39 -0.10
N ARG A 409 0.94 -9.92 -0.05
CA ARG A 409 0.41 -9.15 1.09
C ARG A 409 0.51 -9.95 2.38
N LEU A 410 0.98 -9.32 3.45
CA LEU A 410 0.96 -9.86 4.80
C LEU A 410 -0.13 -9.17 5.61
N ARG A 411 -0.97 -9.95 6.28
CA ARG A 411 -1.98 -9.44 7.22
C ARG A 411 -1.86 -10.18 8.55
N VAL A 412 -1.80 -9.44 9.65
CA VAL A 412 -1.79 -10.01 11.00
C VAL A 412 -2.82 -9.30 11.88
N GLU A 413 -3.63 -10.07 12.61
CA GLU A 413 -4.71 -9.55 13.44
C GLU A 413 -4.72 -10.20 14.83
N GLY A 414 -4.82 -9.38 15.89
CA GLY A 414 -5.11 -9.84 17.25
C GLY A 414 -3.93 -10.46 18.01
N VAL A 415 -2.71 -10.43 17.47
CA VAL A 415 -1.56 -11.17 18.02
C VAL A 415 -0.84 -10.34 19.07
N SER A 416 -0.48 -11.00 20.17
CA SER A 416 0.32 -10.47 21.27
C SER A 416 1.68 -11.18 21.31
N GLY A 417 2.79 -10.45 21.20
CA GLY A 417 4.12 -11.05 21.29
C GLY A 417 5.17 -10.31 20.46
N GLU A 418 6.10 -11.05 19.91
CA GLU A 418 7.12 -10.53 18.99
C GLU A 418 6.73 -10.89 17.55
N LEU A 419 6.67 -9.89 16.67
CA LEU A 419 6.24 -10.03 15.29
C LEU A 419 7.34 -9.53 14.37
N GLU A 420 7.81 -10.38 13.47
CA GLU A 420 8.72 -10.03 12.39
C GLU A 420 8.08 -10.35 11.04
N LEU A 421 7.75 -9.31 10.27
CA LEU A 421 7.02 -9.41 9.01
C LEU A 421 7.88 -8.87 7.87
N ARG A 422 8.11 -9.68 6.83
CA ARG A 422 8.96 -9.36 5.68
C ARG A 422 8.32 -9.71 4.35
N THR A 423 8.39 -8.80 3.39
CA THR A 423 8.00 -9.08 2.00
C THR A 423 8.86 -8.24 1.06
N GLY A 424 8.99 -8.68 -0.19
CA GLY A 424 9.48 -7.93 -1.34
C GLY A 424 8.55 -6.75 -1.58
N ASP A 425 7.52 -6.87 -2.41
CA ASP A 425 6.67 -5.71 -2.74
C ASP A 425 5.27 -5.71 -2.09
N GLY A 426 4.98 -6.73 -1.28
CA GLY A 426 3.69 -6.89 -0.62
C GLY A 426 3.39 -5.79 0.41
N SER A 427 2.11 -5.42 0.54
CA SER A 427 1.65 -4.57 1.65
C SER A 427 1.62 -5.33 2.97
N ILE A 428 1.97 -4.69 4.08
CA ILE A 428 1.87 -5.23 5.43
C ILE A 428 0.75 -4.50 6.19
N ASP A 429 -0.30 -5.22 6.58
CA ASP A 429 -1.37 -4.71 7.44
C ASP A 429 -1.33 -5.44 8.81
N VAL A 430 -1.17 -4.70 9.90
CA VAL A 430 -1.24 -5.23 11.28
C VAL A 430 -2.38 -4.55 12.02
N ALA A 431 -3.29 -5.32 12.61
CA ALA A 431 -4.44 -4.80 13.35
C ALA A 431 -4.57 -5.43 14.74
N GLU A 432 -5.07 -4.66 15.71
CA GLU A 432 -5.47 -5.14 17.05
C GLU A 432 -4.37 -5.97 17.76
N SER A 433 -3.10 -5.63 17.51
CA SER A 433 -1.94 -6.43 17.94
C SER A 433 -1.09 -5.69 18.96
N ARG A 434 -0.34 -6.42 19.78
CA ARG A 434 0.49 -5.84 20.86
C ARG A 434 1.85 -6.51 21.03
N GLY A 435 2.82 -5.79 21.58
CA GLY A 435 4.16 -6.29 21.89
C GLY A 435 5.26 -5.61 21.06
N ARG A 436 6.17 -6.39 20.46
CA ARG A 436 7.30 -5.87 19.66
C ARG A 436 7.08 -6.22 18.20
N LEU A 437 7.07 -5.21 17.32
CA LEU A 437 6.89 -5.39 15.88
C LEU A 437 8.11 -4.90 15.08
N VAL A 438 8.55 -5.72 14.13
CA VAL A 438 9.45 -5.35 13.04
C VAL A 438 8.73 -5.66 11.72
N ALA A 439 8.35 -4.64 10.97
CA ALA A 439 7.71 -4.77 9.66
C ALA A 439 8.64 -4.21 8.57
N GLN A 440 8.92 -5.00 7.55
CA GLN A 440 9.80 -4.63 6.44
C GLN A 440 9.19 -5.03 5.10
N THR A 441 9.09 -4.07 4.19
CA THR A 441 8.72 -4.30 2.80
C THR A 441 9.66 -3.51 1.90
N GLY A 442 9.82 -3.92 0.65
CA GLY A 442 10.35 -3.12 -0.45
C GLY A 442 9.43 -1.93 -0.66
N ASP A 443 8.44 -2.02 -1.56
CA ASP A 443 7.63 -0.83 -1.91
C ASP A 443 6.19 -0.87 -1.40
N GLY A 444 5.82 -1.94 -0.69
CA GLY A 444 4.47 -2.09 -0.16
C GLY A 444 4.14 -1.06 0.93
N ARG A 445 2.86 -0.72 1.07
CA ARG A 445 2.43 0.09 2.22
C ARG A 445 2.58 -0.71 3.52
N ILE A 446 2.86 -0.02 4.62
CA ILE A 446 2.73 -0.57 5.98
C ILE A 446 1.59 0.15 6.69
N ARG A 447 0.61 -0.60 7.20
CA ARG A 447 -0.44 -0.05 8.07
C ARG A 447 -0.46 -0.77 9.40
N LEU A 448 -0.30 -0.01 10.48
CA LEU A 448 -0.58 -0.45 11.85
C LEU A 448 -1.87 0.20 12.31
N ASP A 449 -2.79 -0.61 12.84
CA ASP A 449 -4.12 -0.23 13.28
C ASP A 449 -4.33 -0.69 14.71
N ASN A 450 -4.57 0.24 15.63
CA ASN A 450 -4.69 -0.02 17.06
C ASN A 450 -3.54 -0.88 17.65
N PHE A 451 -2.29 -0.60 17.29
CA PHE A 451 -1.13 -1.35 17.81
C PHE A 451 -0.71 -0.88 19.21
N ASP A 452 -0.34 -1.78 20.13
CA ASP A 452 0.11 -1.43 21.48
C ASP A 452 1.52 -1.98 21.79
N GLY A 453 2.53 -1.12 21.93
CA GLY A 453 3.90 -1.53 22.29
C GLY A 453 5.00 -0.90 21.44
N GLU A 454 6.07 -1.67 21.16
CA GLU A 454 7.22 -1.21 20.38
C GLU A 454 7.06 -1.54 18.89
N ALA A 455 7.22 -0.56 18.01
CA ALA A 455 7.09 -0.76 16.57
C ALA A 455 8.28 -0.20 15.78
N SER A 456 8.78 -1.01 14.84
CA SER A 456 9.78 -0.66 13.84
C SER A 456 9.25 -0.96 12.44
N ALA A 457 8.76 0.04 11.72
CA ALA A 457 8.24 -0.10 10.35
C ALA A 457 9.24 0.45 9.32
N ARG A 458 9.59 -0.34 8.30
CA ARG A 458 10.50 0.06 7.23
C ARG A 458 9.95 -0.31 5.85
N THR A 459 9.92 0.65 4.96
CA THR A 459 9.67 0.44 3.53
C THR A 459 10.68 1.25 2.72
N GLY A 460 10.95 0.83 1.48
CA GLY A 460 11.46 1.68 0.41
C GLY A 460 10.51 2.86 0.25
N ASP A 461 9.48 2.75 -0.58
CA ASP A 461 8.68 3.93 -0.95
C ASP A 461 7.22 3.91 -0.51
N GLY A 462 6.81 2.85 0.18
CA GLY A 462 5.46 2.68 0.66
C GLY A 462 5.03 3.73 1.68
N ARG A 463 3.73 4.05 1.70
CA ARG A 463 3.14 4.82 2.79
C ARG A 463 3.16 4.01 4.09
N ILE A 464 3.58 4.64 5.18
CA ILE A 464 3.46 4.08 6.53
C ILE A 464 2.33 4.79 7.26
N THR A 465 1.31 4.05 7.70
CA THR A 465 0.23 4.57 8.56
C THR A 465 0.32 3.89 9.92
N LEU A 466 0.41 4.70 10.96
CA LEU A 466 0.68 4.27 12.33
C LEU A 466 -0.44 4.75 13.23
N ASP A 467 -1.33 3.84 13.63
CA ASP A 467 -2.29 4.07 14.69
C ASP A 467 -2.05 3.09 15.85
N GLY A 468 -1.97 3.63 17.06
CA GLY A 468 -1.61 2.82 18.22
C GLY A 468 -1.19 3.61 19.46
N ARG A 469 -0.87 2.86 20.51
CA ARG A 469 -0.20 3.32 21.72
C ARG A 469 1.23 2.79 21.70
N PHE A 470 2.18 3.63 21.31
CA PHE A 470 3.56 3.20 21.14
C PHE A 470 4.39 3.51 22.39
N SER A 471 5.10 2.52 22.92
CA SER A 471 6.14 2.74 23.94
C SER A 471 7.48 3.10 23.29
N LYS A 472 7.71 2.64 22.05
CA LYS A 472 8.83 3.05 21.20
C LYS A 472 8.42 2.94 19.75
N LEU A 473 8.71 3.97 18.97
CA LEU A 473 8.32 4.00 17.56
C LEU A 473 9.51 4.40 16.70
N SER A 474 9.82 3.56 15.72
CA SER A 474 10.72 3.91 14.63
C SER A 474 10.02 3.60 13.31
N ALA A 475 9.84 4.60 12.47
CA ALA A 475 9.32 4.40 11.13
C ALA A 475 10.27 5.01 10.12
N ARG A 476 10.61 4.28 9.07
CA ARG A 476 11.49 4.75 8.01
C ARG A 476 10.92 4.41 6.65
N THR A 477 10.84 5.42 5.80
CA THR A 477 10.61 5.27 4.37
C THR A 477 11.63 6.12 3.62
N GLY A 478 11.97 5.73 2.40
CA GLY A 478 12.63 6.60 1.44
C GLY A 478 11.73 7.79 1.18
N ASP A 479 10.68 7.61 0.38
CA ASP A 479 9.89 8.74 -0.14
C ASP A 479 8.41 8.74 0.25
N GLY A 480 7.96 7.67 0.92
CA GLY A 480 6.59 7.53 1.35
C GLY A 480 6.19 8.56 2.41
N THR A 481 4.88 8.77 2.53
CA THR A 481 4.31 9.54 3.64
C THR A 481 4.27 8.68 4.91
N ILE A 482 4.67 9.23 6.06
CA ILE A 482 4.43 8.64 7.37
C ILE A 482 3.26 9.38 8.02
N SER A 483 2.13 8.72 8.21
CA SER A 483 1.00 9.25 8.98
C SER A 483 1.00 8.62 10.36
N LEU A 484 1.13 9.43 11.41
CA LEU A 484 1.06 9.00 12.80
C LEU A 484 -0.18 9.60 13.48
N SER A 485 -1.07 8.72 13.95
CA SER A 485 -2.20 9.08 14.80
C SER A 485 -1.75 9.13 16.26
N ILE A 486 -1.98 10.28 16.91
CA ILE A 486 -1.58 10.55 18.29
C ILE A 486 -2.84 10.64 19.16
N ALA A 487 -2.92 9.80 20.20
CA ALA A 487 -4.00 9.83 21.18
C ALA A 487 -4.00 11.15 21.99
N GLU A 488 -5.19 11.62 22.35
CA GLU A 488 -5.34 12.77 23.23
C GLU A 488 -4.68 12.53 24.60
N GLY A 489 -3.83 13.47 25.03
CA GLY A 489 -3.05 13.34 26.26
C GLY A 489 -1.80 12.47 26.16
N ALA A 490 -1.42 12.00 24.97
CA ALA A 490 -0.14 11.31 24.78
C ALA A 490 1.05 12.23 25.11
N ASN A 491 2.09 11.64 25.71
CA ASN A 491 3.35 12.31 26.00
C ASN A 491 4.46 11.65 25.19
N ALA A 492 4.97 12.35 24.18
CA ALA A 492 5.99 11.80 23.30
C ALA A 492 6.94 12.90 22.82
N THR A 493 8.16 12.49 22.50
CA THR A 493 9.15 13.31 21.83
C THR A 493 9.26 12.80 20.40
N LEU A 494 8.78 13.58 19.44
CA LEU A 494 8.92 13.26 18.03
C LEU A 494 10.25 13.81 17.52
N GLU A 495 11.08 12.94 16.96
CA GLU A 495 12.27 13.30 16.20
C GLU A 495 12.06 12.90 14.75
N THR A 496 12.25 13.87 13.86
CA THR A 496 12.09 13.64 12.44
C THR A 496 13.05 14.50 11.62
N ASP A 497 13.56 13.93 10.53
CA ASP A 497 14.33 14.60 9.49
C ASP A 497 13.50 14.90 8.25
N ALA A 498 12.17 14.73 8.33
CA ALA A 498 11.25 14.96 7.22
C ALA A 498 11.35 16.38 6.67
N GLU A 499 11.23 16.50 5.34
CA GLU A 499 11.21 17.80 4.66
C GLU A 499 10.06 18.68 5.16
N SER A 500 8.88 18.08 5.29
CA SER A 500 7.69 18.73 5.84
C SER A 500 6.99 17.88 6.88
N VAL A 501 6.45 18.56 7.89
CA VAL A 501 5.61 17.97 8.93
C VAL A 501 4.27 18.70 8.89
N ALA A 502 3.20 18.03 8.44
CA ALA A 502 1.84 18.53 8.60
C ALA A 502 1.31 18.10 9.96
N ASN A 503 0.68 19.04 10.66
CA ASN A 503 0.05 18.79 11.93
C ASN A 503 -1.45 19.09 11.81
N ASP A 504 -2.25 18.03 11.87
CA ASP A 504 -3.70 18.07 11.79
C ASP A 504 -4.29 17.90 13.20
N GLY A 505 -4.19 18.98 13.99
CA GLY A 505 -4.88 19.10 15.28
C GLY A 505 -4.17 18.51 16.50
N VAL A 506 -2.87 18.19 16.44
CA VAL A 506 -2.08 17.75 17.60
C VAL A 506 -1.43 18.94 18.31
N ALA A 507 -1.60 19.07 19.62
CA ALA A 507 -0.89 20.09 20.41
C ALA A 507 0.59 19.73 20.53
N VAL A 508 1.46 20.49 19.86
CA VAL A 508 2.91 20.27 19.85
C VAL A 508 3.64 21.54 20.25
N ALA A 509 4.66 21.40 21.08
CA ALA A 509 5.63 22.45 21.38
C ALA A 509 6.92 22.15 20.62
N VAL A 510 7.41 23.11 19.83
CA VAL A 510 8.72 22.98 19.19
C VAL A 510 9.76 23.11 20.29
N ASP A 511 10.55 22.06 20.52
CA ASP A 511 11.79 22.22 21.27
C ASP A 511 12.79 22.85 20.31
N GLY A 512 13.34 24.01 20.68
CA GLY A 512 14.29 24.76 19.84
C GLY A 512 15.37 23.84 19.28
N ALA A 513 15.80 24.14 18.04
CA ALA A 513 16.76 23.39 17.24
C ALA A 513 17.79 22.65 18.10
N ALA A 514 17.97 21.35 17.84
CA ALA A 514 18.95 20.52 18.53
C ALA A 514 20.28 21.27 18.64
N ASP A 515 20.65 21.65 19.86
CA ASP A 515 21.93 22.25 20.19
C ASP A 515 23.00 21.20 19.87
N GLY A 516 23.56 21.27 18.67
CA GLY A 516 24.64 20.39 18.19
C GLY A 516 24.32 19.64 16.89
N ALA A 517 25.04 20.06 15.83
CA ALA A 517 25.49 19.28 14.67
C ALA A 517 24.56 18.97 13.47
N ASP A 518 23.23 19.07 13.49
CA ASP A 518 22.47 18.93 12.23
C ASP A 518 21.18 19.76 12.15
N LYS A 519 21.14 20.72 11.22
CA LYS A 519 20.02 21.67 11.04
C LYS A 519 18.76 21.01 10.45
N ARG A 520 18.82 19.73 10.03
CA ARG A 520 17.71 19.02 9.38
C ARG A 520 16.80 18.25 10.34
N VAL A 521 17.29 17.87 11.52
CA VAL A 521 16.49 17.10 12.48
C VAL A 521 15.66 18.05 13.33
N ARG A 522 14.34 17.90 13.28
CA ARG A 522 13.39 18.67 14.09
C ARG A 522 12.89 17.80 15.23
N ARG A 523 12.89 18.37 16.44
CA ARG A 523 12.36 17.73 17.65
C ARG A 523 11.11 18.46 18.12
N TRP A 524 10.02 17.71 18.23
CA TRP A 524 8.71 18.22 18.64
C TRP A 524 8.31 17.51 19.92
N ARG A 525 7.85 18.29 20.89
CA ARG A 525 7.32 17.78 22.14
C ARG A 525 5.80 17.71 22.04
N ILE A 526 5.26 16.51 22.23
CA ILE A 526 3.82 16.25 22.33
C ILE A 526 3.49 16.11 23.82
N GLY A 527 2.54 16.90 24.31
CA GLY A 527 2.20 16.93 25.73
C GLY A 527 3.38 17.38 26.62
N GLY A 528 3.62 16.65 27.71
CA GLY A 528 4.72 16.89 28.65
C GLY A 528 6.11 16.48 28.13
N GLY A 529 6.20 15.87 26.94
CA GLY A 529 7.39 15.14 26.51
C GLY A 529 7.48 13.78 27.18
N GLY A 530 7.98 12.78 26.46
CA GLY A 530 7.94 11.39 26.89
C GLY A 530 8.70 10.50 25.90
N GLU A 531 8.10 9.36 25.56
CA GLU A 531 8.73 8.34 24.71
C GLU A 531 9.21 8.88 23.36
N LEU A 532 10.37 8.42 22.91
CA LEU A 532 10.99 8.88 21.67
C LEU A 532 10.36 8.17 20.46
N TYR A 533 9.76 8.97 19.58
CA TYR A 533 9.27 8.54 18.29
C TYR A 533 10.19 9.07 17.21
N THR A 534 10.82 8.16 16.46
CA THR A 534 11.75 8.51 15.41
C THR A 534 11.13 8.22 14.06
N LEU A 535 10.74 9.27 13.32
CA LEU A 535 10.13 9.13 12.00
C LEU A 535 11.07 9.70 10.95
N HIS A 536 11.58 8.81 10.11
CA HIS A 536 12.53 9.16 9.07
C HIS A 536 11.91 9.05 7.69
N THR A 537 12.06 10.11 6.90
CA THR A 537 11.69 10.12 5.50
C THR A 537 12.71 10.92 4.70
N GLY A 538 13.22 10.33 3.61
CA GLY A 538 14.23 10.93 2.74
C GLY A 538 13.69 12.10 1.92
N GLY A 539 12.46 11.99 1.39
CA GLY A 539 11.79 13.05 0.61
C GLY A 539 10.27 13.16 0.82
N GLY A 540 9.72 12.38 1.76
CA GLY A 540 8.29 12.35 2.05
C GLY A 540 7.88 13.33 3.15
N GLN A 541 6.58 13.28 3.46
CA GLN A 541 5.96 14.09 4.50
C GLN A 541 5.65 13.23 5.73
N VAL A 542 5.84 13.82 6.91
CA VAL A 542 5.26 13.30 8.15
C VAL A 542 3.94 14.03 8.40
N ILE A 543 2.85 13.29 8.59
CA ILE A 543 1.54 13.82 8.96
C ILE A 543 1.24 13.36 10.37
N LEU A 544 1.12 14.30 11.29
CA LEU A 544 0.59 14.05 12.63
C LEU A 544 -0.90 14.31 12.61
N ARG A 545 -1.68 13.34 13.07
CA ARG A 545 -3.13 13.46 13.20
C ARG A 545 -3.54 13.23 14.62
N ARG A 546 -4.56 13.95 15.07
CA ARG A 546 -5.25 13.58 16.29
C ARG A 546 -6.04 12.29 16.06
N ARG A 547 -5.88 11.33 16.96
CA ARG A 547 -6.67 10.09 16.99
C ARG A 547 -8.08 10.34 17.50
#